data_AF-A0A0W8CAD3-F1
#
_entry.id   AF-A0A0W8CAD3-F1
#
_cell.length_a   1.000
_cell.length_b   1.000
_cell.length_c   1.000
_cell.angle_alpha   90.00
_cell.angle_beta   90.00
_cell.angle_gamma   90.00
#
_symmetry.space_group_name_H-M   'P 1'
#
loop_
_entity.id
_entity.type
_entity.pdbx_description
1 polymer ?
#
loop_
_entity_poly.entity_id
_entity_poly.type
_entity_poly.pdbx_seq_one_letter_code
_entity_poly.pdbx_strand_id
1 'polypeptide(L)'
;MGSDATVGAIRIRICDATCTWTAYAPVRGGAYTNASDQRPKTDIVDVPYGLDAVLQMQPRKFKMIQENNVHVGFVAQELAAVIPEAVEQGANDDLNPGGFPINPWGIDLASLTSVLCKAIQEQQAQIEELKRTISTLL
;
A
#
# COMPACT_ATOMS: atom_id res chain seq x y z
N MET A 1 -3.77 20.11 -20.82
CA MET A 1 -4.38 19.32 -19.74
C MET A 1 -4.27 17.87 -20.15
N GLY A 2 -3.31 17.14 -19.58
CA GLY A 2 -3.11 15.72 -19.87
C GLY A 2 -4.13 14.90 -19.09
N SER A 3 -4.86 14.04 -19.80
CA SER A 3 -5.83 13.10 -19.26
C SER A 3 -5.09 11.93 -18.60
N ASP A 4 -5.04 11.93 -17.27
CA ASP A 4 -4.75 10.70 -16.53
C ASP A 4 -6.08 9.95 -16.40
N ALA A 5 -6.17 8.80 -17.06
CA ALA A 5 -7.41 8.06 -17.20
C ALA A 5 -7.67 7.24 -15.93
N THR A 6 -8.94 7.26 -15.51
CA THR A 6 -9.64 6.26 -14.65
C THR A 6 -9.77 6.46 -13.14
N VAL A 7 -9.15 7.43 -12.48
CA VAL A 7 -9.57 7.81 -11.11
C VAL A 7 -9.15 9.25 -10.83
N GLY A 8 -10.09 10.12 -10.46
CA GLY A 8 -9.74 11.45 -10.01
C GLY A 8 -8.93 11.37 -8.72
N ALA A 9 -7.61 11.54 -8.80
CA ALA A 9 -6.74 11.57 -7.62
C ALA A 9 -6.78 12.97 -6.98
N ILE A 10 -7.24 13.07 -5.74
CA ILE A 10 -7.08 14.29 -4.93
C ILE A 10 -5.73 14.20 -4.21
N ARG A 11 -4.77 15.03 -4.62
CA ARG A 11 -3.47 15.15 -3.95
C ARG A 11 -3.47 16.41 -3.09
N ILE A 12 -3.38 16.25 -1.78
CA ILE A 12 -3.31 17.35 -0.81
C ILE A 12 -1.87 17.51 -0.35
N ARG A 13 -1.30 18.70 -0.53
CA ARG A 13 0.09 19.01 -0.21
C ARG A 13 0.24 20.50 0.13
N ILE A 14 1.31 20.87 0.83
CA ILE A 14 1.62 22.26 1.17
C ILE A 14 2.69 22.78 0.20
N CYS A 15 2.45 23.96 -0.40
CA CYS A 15 3.41 24.67 -1.24
C CYS A 15 3.68 26.09 -0.71
N ASP A 16 4.85 26.64 -1.05
CA ASP A 16 5.16 28.06 -0.83
C ASP A 16 4.55 28.95 -1.92
N ALA A 17 4.80 30.27 -1.82
CA ALA A 17 4.31 31.26 -2.78
C ALA A 17 4.87 31.07 -4.22
N THR A 18 5.88 30.22 -4.40
CA THR A 18 6.44 29.87 -5.71
C THR A 18 5.86 28.56 -6.26
N CYS A 19 4.86 27.99 -5.57
CA CYS A 19 4.29 26.67 -5.85
C CYS A 19 5.31 25.52 -5.68
N THR A 20 6.39 25.75 -4.95
CA THR A 20 7.35 24.69 -4.61
C THR A 20 6.83 23.89 -3.41
N TRP A 21 6.98 22.57 -3.46
CA TRP A 21 6.55 21.68 -2.37
C TRP A 21 7.41 21.88 -1.13
N THR A 22 6.79 22.27 -0.02
CA THR A 22 7.51 22.57 1.23
C THR A 22 7.16 21.65 2.38
N ALA A 23 5.99 21.00 2.37
CA ALA A 23 5.61 20.05 3.40
C ALA A 23 4.45 19.13 2.98
N TYR A 24 4.29 18.04 3.75
CA TYR A 24 3.08 17.22 3.75
C TYR A 24 1.93 17.94 4.45
N ALA A 25 0.70 17.81 3.94
CA ALA A 25 -0.50 18.34 4.58
C ALA A 25 -1.06 17.31 5.57
N PRO A 26 -0.93 17.50 6.90
CA PRO A 26 -1.47 16.56 7.86
C PRO A 26 -3.01 16.64 7.86
N VAL A 27 -3.67 15.58 7.39
CA VAL A 27 -5.12 15.42 7.55
C VAL A 27 -5.38 14.73 8.89
N ARG A 28 -5.93 15.47 9.85
CA ARG A 28 -6.36 14.93 11.15
C ARG A 28 -7.86 14.65 11.09
N GLY A 29 -8.23 13.39 11.22
CA GLY A 29 -9.62 12.94 11.14
C GLY A 29 -9.81 11.60 11.83
N GLY A 30 -11.05 11.11 11.86
CA GLY A 30 -11.39 9.77 12.34
C GLY A 30 -11.06 8.68 11.30
N ALA A 31 -11.80 7.58 11.35
CA ALA A 31 -11.65 6.51 10.37
C ALA A 31 -11.96 6.98 8.95
N TYR A 32 -11.09 6.61 8.00
CA TYR A 32 -11.36 6.74 6.58
C TYR A 32 -12.16 5.53 6.12
N THR A 33 -13.25 5.76 5.39
CA THR A 33 -14.11 4.69 4.87
C THR A 33 -14.09 4.71 3.35
N ASN A 34 -13.84 3.55 2.75
CA ASN A 34 -13.92 3.35 1.31
C ASN A 34 -15.29 2.76 0.99
N ALA A 35 -15.98 3.28 -0.04
CA ALA A 35 -17.24 2.71 -0.49
C ALA A 35 -17.02 1.25 -0.93
N SER A 36 -17.69 0.30 -0.29
CA SER A 36 -17.40 -1.13 -0.43
C SER A 36 -18.66 -2.01 -0.54
N ASP A 37 -19.80 -1.40 -0.86
CA ASP A 37 -21.06 -2.12 -1.11
C ASP A 37 -20.90 -3.13 -2.26
N GLN A 38 -21.68 -4.22 -2.22
CA GLN A 38 -21.66 -5.25 -3.28
C GLN A 38 -22.25 -4.73 -4.60
N ARG A 39 -23.27 -3.87 -4.55
CA ARG A 39 -23.99 -3.37 -5.74
C ARG A 39 -23.10 -2.68 -6.78
N PRO A 40 -22.11 -1.83 -6.41
CA PRO A 40 -21.19 -1.24 -7.38
C PRO A 40 -20.03 -2.17 -7.80
N LYS A 41 -19.99 -3.43 -7.34
CA LYS A 41 -18.90 -4.36 -7.64
C LYS A 41 -19.34 -5.43 -8.63
N THR A 42 -18.46 -5.78 -9.56
CA THR A 42 -18.59 -6.90 -10.51
C THR A 42 -17.37 -7.81 -10.37
N ASP A 43 -17.42 -9.01 -10.95
CA ASP A 43 -16.28 -9.93 -11.07
C ASP A 43 -15.58 -10.23 -9.73
N ILE A 44 -16.38 -10.43 -8.68
CA ILE A 44 -15.89 -10.72 -7.33
C ILE A 44 -15.32 -12.15 -7.32
N VAL A 45 -14.00 -12.27 -7.22
CA VAL A 45 -13.25 -13.52 -7.12
C VAL A 45 -12.37 -13.53 -5.87
N ASP A 46 -11.88 -14.71 -5.48
CA ASP A 46 -10.94 -14.85 -4.37
C ASP A 46 -9.62 -14.11 -4.67
N VAL A 47 -9.03 -13.52 -3.63
CA VAL A 47 -7.74 -12.83 -3.75
C VAL A 47 -6.64 -13.84 -4.12
N PRO A 48 -5.84 -13.58 -5.17
CA PRO A 48 -4.80 -14.52 -5.62
C PRO A 48 -3.54 -14.47 -4.75
N TYR A 49 -3.49 -13.57 -3.77
CA TYR A 49 -2.38 -13.38 -2.84
C TYR A 49 -2.71 -13.93 -1.46
N GLY A 50 -1.70 -14.45 -0.77
CA GLY A 50 -1.81 -15.01 0.57
C GLY A 50 -0.46 -14.99 1.28
N LEU A 51 -0.19 -16.03 2.07
CA LEU A 51 1.01 -16.13 2.89
C LEU A 51 2.29 -16.06 2.06
N ASP A 52 2.34 -16.72 0.91
CA ASP A 52 3.52 -16.72 0.04
C ASP A 52 3.90 -15.31 -0.44
N ALA A 53 2.91 -14.49 -0.80
CA ALA A 53 3.13 -13.10 -1.19
C ALA A 53 3.62 -12.27 0.01
N VAL A 54 2.99 -12.44 1.18
CA VAL A 54 3.39 -11.73 2.41
C VAL A 54 4.82 -12.06 2.83
N LEU A 55 5.27 -13.30 2.64
CA LEU A 55 6.65 -13.71 2.92
C LEU A 55 7.68 -13.07 1.97
N GLN A 56 7.27 -12.61 0.79
CA GLN A 56 8.13 -11.88 -0.16
C GLN A 56 8.14 -10.38 0.08
N MET A 57 7.13 -9.84 0.77
CA MET A 57 7.06 -8.42 1.12
C MET A 57 8.21 -8.04 2.06
N GLN A 58 8.71 -6.81 1.92
CA GLN A 58 9.86 -6.32 2.71
C GLN A 58 9.45 -5.13 3.58
N PRO A 59 9.03 -5.36 4.84
CA PRO A 59 8.85 -4.27 5.80
C PRO A 59 10.17 -3.54 6.04
N ARG A 60 10.17 -2.22 5.89
CA ARG A 60 11.33 -1.36 6.01
C ARG A 60 11.20 -0.38 7.16
N LYS A 61 12.36 0.01 7.68
CA LYS A 61 12.51 1.19 8.54
C LYS A 61 13.26 2.24 7.75
N PHE A 62 12.72 3.45 7.67
CA PHE A 62 13.30 4.54 6.87
C PHE A 62 13.10 5.90 7.56
N LYS A 63 13.77 6.91 7.01
CA LYS A 63 13.57 8.33 7.36
C LYS A 63 13.22 9.08 6.09
N MET A 64 12.37 10.10 6.20
CA MET A 64 12.13 10.98 5.07
C MET A 64 13.31 11.95 4.91
N ILE A 65 13.53 12.48 3.71
CA ILE A 65 14.60 13.48 3.49
C ILE A 65 14.25 14.80 4.20
N GLN A 66 12.95 15.15 4.23
CA GLN A 66 12.46 16.41 4.81
C GLN A 66 12.29 16.37 6.34
N GLU A 67 12.27 15.17 6.95
CA GLU A 67 12.17 15.01 8.39
C GLU A 67 13.05 13.87 8.92
N ASN A 68 13.71 14.07 10.06
CA ASN A 68 14.63 13.07 10.61
C ASN A 68 13.94 11.99 11.47
N ASN A 69 12.60 11.95 11.45
CA ASN A 69 11.81 10.98 12.17
C ASN A 69 11.96 9.59 11.55
N VAL A 70 11.88 8.57 12.39
CA VAL A 70 11.96 7.18 11.97
C VAL A 70 10.55 6.67 11.71
N HIS A 71 10.34 6.11 10.53
CA HIS A 71 9.09 5.50 10.09
C HIS A 71 9.30 4.01 9.83
N VAL A 72 8.21 3.25 9.93
CA VAL A 72 8.13 1.84 9.52
C VAL A 72 7.02 1.72 8.48
N GLY A 73 7.29 0.99 7.42
CA GLY A 73 6.35 0.82 6.33
C GLY A 73 6.96 0.01 5.20
N PHE A 74 6.60 0.33 3.97
CA PHE A 74 7.06 -0.35 2.76
C PHE A 74 7.60 0.66 1.75
N VAL A 75 8.48 0.20 0.87
CA VAL A 75 8.89 0.94 -0.32
C VAL A 75 7.99 0.52 -1.48
N ALA A 76 7.34 1.48 -2.12
CA ALA A 76 6.30 1.21 -3.12
C ALA A 76 6.81 0.37 -4.30
N GLN A 77 8.04 0.61 -4.75
CA GLN A 77 8.66 -0.12 -5.86
C GLN A 77 8.93 -1.59 -5.51
N GLU A 78 9.36 -1.87 -4.28
CA GLU A 78 9.58 -3.25 -3.80
C GLU A 78 8.24 -3.99 -3.72
N LEU A 79 7.21 -3.30 -3.27
CA LEU A 79 5.88 -3.88 -3.15
C LEU A 79 5.21 -4.12 -4.52
N ALA A 80 5.44 -3.24 -5.50
CA ALA A 80 4.89 -3.38 -6.85
C ALA A 80 5.38 -4.66 -7.56
N ALA A 81 6.56 -5.17 -7.20
CA ALA A 81 7.07 -6.44 -7.68
C ALA A 81 6.33 -7.67 -7.10
N VAL A 82 5.58 -7.49 -6.00
CA VAL A 82 4.87 -8.58 -5.30
C VAL A 82 3.35 -8.46 -5.46
N ILE A 83 2.79 -7.27 -5.21
CA ILE A 83 1.35 -6.97 -5.25
C ILE A 83 1.16 -5.64 -6.00
N PRO A 84 1.18 -5.64 -7.34
CA PRO A 84 1.13 -4.41 -8.13
C PRO A 84 -0.16 -3.60 -7.91
N GLU A 85 -1.29 -4.26 -7.64
CA GLU A 85 -2.59 -3.63 -7.40
C GLU A 85 -2.64 -2.82 -6.10
N ALA A 86 -1.74 -3.08 -5.15
CA ALA A 86 -1.60 -2.32 -3.92
C ALA A 86 -0.74 -1.06 -4.10
N VAL A 87 -0.25 -0.77 -5.32
CA VAL A 87 0.67 0.34 -5.59
C VAL A 87 0.12 1.25 -6.68
N GLU A 88 -0.01 2.53 -6.36
CA GLU A 88 -0.23 3.58 -7.36
C GLU A 88 1.13 4.03 -7.91
N GLN A 89 1.40 3.74 -9.18
CA GLN A 89 2.64 4.21 -9.82
C GLN A 89 2.55 5.70 -10.13
N GLY A 90 3.67 6.40 -9.96
CA GLY A 90 3.82 7.77 -10.43
C GLY A 90 3.75 7.87 -11.95
N ALA A 91 3.09 8.89 -12.48
CA ALA A 91 2.92 9.07 -13.92
C ALA A 91 4.25 9.20 -14.71
N ASN A 92 5.31 9.69 -14.06
CA ASN A 92 6.66 9.83 -14.62
C ASN A 92 7.73 10.04 -13.53
N ASP A 93 9.00 10.01 -13.92
CA ASP A 93 10.16 10.20 -13.04
C ASP A 93 10.56 11.68 -12.85
N ASP A 94 9.69 12.62 -13.23
CA ASP A 94 10.00 14.04 -13.16
C ASP A 94 10.22 14.48 -11.71
N LEU A 95 11.29 15.26 -11.51
CA LEU A 95 11.64 15.87 -10.23
C LEU A 95 11.31 17.36 -10.24
N ASN A 96 10.89 17.88 -9.09
CA ASN A 96 10.83 19.31 -8.87
C ASN A 96 12.25 19.89 -8.69
N PRO A 97 12.43 21.22 -8.71
CA PRO A 97 13.75 21.85 -8.51
C PRO A 97 14.46 21.47 -7.19
N GLY A 98 13.72 20.99 -6.19
CA GLY A 98 14.24 20.48 -4.92
C GLY A 98 14.60 18.99 -4.93
N GLY A 99 14.56 18.32 -6.09
CA GLY A 99 14.93 16.92 -6.24
C GLY A 99 13.86 15.92 -5.76
N PHE A 100 12.64 16.37 -5.46
CA PHE A 100 11.54 15.47 -5.07
C PHE A 100 10.68 15.06 -6.28
N PRO A 101 10.21 13.80 -6.35
CA PRO A 101 9.30 13.37 -7.39
C PRO A 101 8.03 14.22 -7.43
N ILE A 102 7.68 14.72 -8.62
CA ILE A 102 6.43 15.45 -8.85
C ILE A 102 5.25 14.49 -8.62
N ASN A 103 5.37 13.28 -9.17
CA ASN A 103 4.42 12.17 -9.07
C ASN A 103 5.06 10.98 -8.33
N PRO A 104 5.18 11.02 -6.99
CA PRO A 104 5.69 9.89 -6.23
C PRO A 104 4.73 8.70 -6.29
N TRP A 105 5.27 7.50 -6.15
CA TRP A 105 4.48 6.28 -6.03
C TRP A 105 3.78 6.24 -4.66
N GLY A 106 2.58 5.68 -4.63
CA GLY A 106 1.75 5.51 -3.44
C GLY A 106 1.47 4.04 -3.13
N ILE A 107 1.10 3.75 -1.89
CA ILE A 107 0.69 2.40 -1.47
C ILE A 107 -0.73 2.47 -0.91
N ASP A 108 -1.62 1.62 -1.42
CA ASP A 108 -2.92 1.36 -0.83
C ASP A 108 -2.78 0.33 0.30
N LEU A 109 -2.56 0.84 1.51
CA LEU A 109 -2.48 0.01 2.71
C LEU A 109 -3.79 -0.71 3.02
N ALA A 110 -4.96 -0.20 2.59
CA ALA A 110 -6.24 -0.85 2.83
C ALA A 110 -6.35 -2.14 2.01
N SER A 111 -5.94 -2.13 0.75
CA SER A 111 -5.86 -3.34 -0.07
C SER A 111 -4.91 -4.39 0.53
N LEU A 112 -3.75 -3.97 1.05
CA LEU A 112 -2.82 -4.89 1.74
C LEU A 112 -3.46 -5.59 2.94
N THR A 113 -4.35 -4.94 3.70
CA THR A 113 -5.01 -5.60 4.85
C THR A 113 -5.81 -6.84 4.44
N SER A 114 -6.38 -6.84 3.23
CA SER A 114 -7.14 -7.99 2.72
C SER A 114 -6.21 -9.17 2.40
N VAL A 115 -5.03 -8.89 1.84
CA VAL A 115 -4.00 -9.90 1.56
C VAL A 115 -3.43 -10.47 2.87
N LEU A 116 -3.15 -9.62 3.86
CA LEU A 116 -2.70 -10.05 5.18
C LEU A 116 -3.75 -10.93 5.88
N CYS A 117 -5.04 -10.62 5.74
CA CYS A 117 -6.12 -11.45 6.25
C CYS A 117 -6.08 -12.86 5.65
N LYS A 118 -5.93 -12.97 4.32
CA LYS A 118 -5.81 -14.26 3.64
C LYS A 118 -4.57 -15.03 4.09
N ALA A 119 -3.43 -14.36 4.23
CA ALA A 119 -2.20 -14.97 4.74
C ALA A 119 -2.37 -15.54 6.15
N ILE A 120 -3.08 -14.83 7.05
CA ILE A 120 -3.37 -15.33 8.41
C ILE A 120 -4.27 -16.56 8.35
N GLN A 121 -5.27 -16.59 7.48
CA GLN A 121 -6.14 -17.76 7.31
C GLN A 121 -5.35 -18.99 6.84
N GLU A 122 -4.44 -18.81 5.88
CA GLU A 122 -3.57 -19.87 5.38
C GLU A 122 -2.59 -20.35 6.45
N GLN A 123 -1.97 -19.41 7.18
CA GLN A 123 -1.10 -19.73 8.30
C GLN A 123 -1.84 -20.52 9.38
N GLN A 124 -3.08 -20.15 9.69
CA GLN A 124 -3.91 -20.88 10.65
C GLN A 124 -4.22 -22.30 10.16
N ALA A 125 -4.51 -22.49 8.88
CA ALA A 125 -4.73 -23.82 8.31
C ALA A 125 -3.49 -24.71 8.41
N GLN A 126 -2.30 -24.17 8.13
CA GLN A 126 -1.03 -24.89 8.31
C GLN A 126 -0.79 -25.29 9.77
N ILE A 127 -1.10 -24.39 10.72
CA ILE A 127 -0.99 -24.68 12.16
C ILE A 127 -1.90 -25.83 12.57
N GLU A 128 -3.15 -25.85 12.11
CA GLU A 128 -4.09 -26.94 12.44
C GLU A 128 -3.66 -28.28 11.82
N GLU A 129 -3.09 -28.27 10.60
CA GLU A 129 -2.53 -29.47 9.97
C GLU A 129 -1.34 -30.03 10.77
N LEU A 130 -0.42 -29.15 11.19
CA LEU A 130 0.73 -29.53 12.01
C LEU A 130 0.28 -30.12 13.36
N LYS A 131 -0.71 -29.51 14.03
CA LYS A 131 -1.27 -30.04 15.27
C LYS A 131 -1.86 -31.43 15.09
N ARG A 132 -2.61 -31.66 14.00
CA ARG A 132 -3.19 -32.98 13.69
C ARG A 132 -2.10 -34.03 13.49
N THR A 133 -1.08 -33.69 12.71
CA THR A 133 0.07 -34.58 12.45
C THR A 133 0.74 -34.98 13.75
N ILE A 134 1.07 -34.00 14.61
CA ILE A 134 1.68 -34.26 15.92
C ILE A 134 0.79 -35.17 16.79
N SER A 135 -0.52 -34.92 16.82
CA SER A 135 -1.47 -35.76 17.57
C SER A 135 -1.58 -37.19 17.06
N THR A 136 -1.21 -37.45 15.81
CA THR A 136 -1.27 -38.80 15.22
C THR A 136 0.05 -39.56 15.42
N LEU A 137 1.13 -38.85 15.75
CA LEU A 137 2.46 -39.39 16.02
C LEU A 137 2.71 -39.69 17.50
N LEU A 138 1.79 -39.27 18.39
CA LEU A 138 1.77 -39.52 19.83
C LEU A 138 0.78 -40.62 20.18
#